data_AF-A0A1V5VR47-F1
#
_entry.id   AF-A0A1V5VR47-F1
#
_cell.length_a   1.000
_cell.length_b   1.000
_cell.length_c   1.000
_cell.angle_alpha   90.00
_cell.angle_beta   90.00
_cell.angle_gamma   90.00
#
_symmetry.space_group_name_H-M   'P 1'
#
loop_
_entity.id
_entity.type
_entity.pdbx_description
1 polymer ?
#
loop_
_entity_poly.entity_id
_entity_poly.type
_entity_poly.pdbx_seq_one_letter_code
_entity_poly.pdbx_strand_id
1 'polypeptide(L)' 'MVPTIEKGKRGLPESFAYGDEFISIRQLMDEVNKRREQKLPTYGHAICSIDGERVAARVNFRGDITVGAHCENI' A
#
# COMPACT_ATOMS: atom_id res chain seq x y z
N MET A 1 32.73 16.65 -21.56
CA MET A 1 32.58 15.94 -20.27
C MET A 1 31.11 15.96 -19.91
N VAL A 2 30.43 14.83 -20.04
CA VAL A 2 29.00 14.71 -19.69
C VAL A 2 28.93 14.54 -18.18
N PRO A 3 28.23 15.40 -17.43
CA PRO A 3 28.07 15.20 -16.00
C PRO A 3 27.28 13.92 -15.76
N THR A 4 27.91 12.95 -15.11
CA THR A 4 27.31 11.69 -14.68
C THR A 4 26.23 12.03 -13.66
N ILE A 5 24.96 11.92 -14.07
CA ILE A 5 23.82 12.03 -13.15
C ILE A 5 23.98 10.87 -12.16
N GLU A 6 24.40 11.19 -10.94
CA GLU A 6 24.37 10.26 -9.82
C GLU A 6 22.94 9.75 -9.71
N LYS A 7 22.72 8.45 -10.04
CA LYS A 7 21.48 7.76 -9.75
C LYS A 7 21.24 7.93 -8.26
N GLY A 8 20.37 8.88 -7.93
CA GLY A 8 20.01 9.23 -6.57
C GLY A 8 19.81 7.96 -5.78
N LYS A 9 20.50 7.89 -4.64
CA LYS A 9 20.39 6.87 -3.61
C LYS A 9 18.98 6.28 -3.68
N ARG A 10 18.88 5.03 -4.16
CA ARG A 10 17.67 4.22 -4.05
C ARG A 10 17.36 4.21 -2.56
N GLY A 11 16.50 5.13 -2.13
CA GLY A 11 15.92 5.11 -0.80
C GLY A 11 15.41 3.70 -0.61
N LEU A 12 15.73 3.12 0.55
CA LEU A 12 15.08 1.91 1.04
C LEU A 12 13.62 1.93 0.58
N PRO A 13 13.06 0.82 0.02
CA PRO A 13 11.68 0.81 -0.44
C PRO A 13 10.85 1.45 0.65
N GLU A 14 10.23 2.57 0.32
CA GLU A 14 9.52 3.43 1.27
C GLU A 14 8.71 2.51 2.17
N SER A 15 9.10 2.40 3.46
CA SER A 15 8.63 1.31 4.31
C SER A 15 7.13 1.21 4.19
N PHE A 16 6.64 0.12 3.58
CA PHE A 16 5.23 0.01 3.25
C PHE A 16 4.42 0.30 4.51
N ALA A 17 3.46 1.21 4.41
CA ALA A 17 2.68 1.66 5.55
C ALA A 17 1.87 0.52 6.22
N TYR A 18 1.72 -0.62 5.54
CA TYR A 18 0.89 -1.70 6.02
C TYR A 18 1.68 -3.00 5.98
N GLY A 19 1.47 -3.83 7.02
CA GLY A 19 1.92 -5.21 7.04
C GLY A 19 1.05 -6.07 6.12
N ASP A 20 1.57 -7.25 5.75
CA ASP A 20 1.07 -8.00 4.60
C ASP A 20 -0.42 -8.35 4.63
N GLU A 21 -1.11 -8.47 5.78
CA GLU A 21 -2.51 -8.95 5.82
C GLU A 21 -3.48 -8.23 6.78
N PHE A 22 -4.70 -8.01 6.29
CA PHE A 22 -5.87 -7.49 6.98
C PHE A 22 -7.06 -8.43 6.79
N ILE A 23 -7.91 -8.55 7.81
CA ILE A 23 -9.07 -9.45 7.79
C ILE A 23 -10.20 -8.88 6.91
N SER A 24 -10.18 -7.57 6.62
CA SER A 24 -11.16 -6.93 5.74
C SER A 24 -10.66 -5.58 5.23
N ILE A 25 -11.30 -5.07 4.16
CA ILE A 25 -11.10 -3.69 3.67
C ILE A 25 -11.41 -2.66 4.76
N ARG A 26 -12.39 -2.93 5.62
CA ARG A 26 -12.75 -2.02 6.72
C ARG A 26 -11.60 -1.84 7.71
N GLN A 27 -10.92 -2.93 8.08
CA GLN A 27 -9.73 -2.82 8.94
C GLN A 27 -8.61 -2.02 8.29
N LEU A 28 -8.39 -2.20 6.98
CA LEU A 28 -7.42 -1.39 6.24
C LEU A 28 -7.82 0.08 6.27
N MET A 29 -9.10 0.42 6.06
CA MET A 29 -9.61 1.80 6.16
C MET A 29 -9.38 2.42 7.54
N ASP A 30 -9.63 1.67 8.62
CA ASP A 30 -9.40 2.15 9.99
C ASP A 30 -7.92 2.48 10.23
N GLU A 31 -7.00 1.64 9.76
CA GLU A 31 -5.55 1.89 9.88
C GLU A 31 -5.09 3.08 9.01
N VAL A 32 -5.64 3.22 7.79
CA VAL A 32 -5.41 4.38 6.92
C VAL A 32 -5.83 5.67 7.64
N ASN A 33 -7.04 5.69 8.22
CA ASN A 33 -7.55 6.85 8.96
C ASN A 33 -6.68 7.19 10.16
N LYS A 34 -6.31 6.18 10.97
CA LYS A 34 -5.43 6.35 12.13
C LYS A 34 -4.06 6.93 11.72
N ARG A 35 -3.49 6.50 10.60
CA ARG A 35 -2.26 7.08 10.05
C ARG A 35 -2.45 8.52 9.58
N ARG A 36 -3.57 8.84 8.93
CA ARG A 36 -3.90 10.22 8.52
C ARG A 36 -4.01 11.16 9.71
N GLU A 37 -4.67 10.74 10.78
CA GLU A 37 -4.80 11.52 12.02
C GLU A 37 -3.43 11.78 12.66
N GLN A 38 -2.53 10.80 12.61
CA GLN A 38 -1.16 10.92 13.08
C GLN A 38 -0.22 11.64 12.11
N LYS A 39 -0.74 12.12 10.96
CA LYS A 39 0.04 12.74 9.88
C LYS A 39 1.19 11.83 9.39
N LEU A 40 0.98 10.53 9.40
CA LEU A 40 1.92 9.51 8.93
C LEU A 40 1.68 9.19 7.44
N PRO A 41 2.71 8.70 6.73
CA PRO A 41 2.55 8.22 5.36
C PRO A 41 1.52 7.10 5.26
N THR A 42 0.58 7.25 4.32
CA THR A 42 -0.47 6.26 4.03
C THR A 42 -0.17 5.39 2.82
N TYR A 43 0.92 5.64 2.10
CA TYR A 43 1.25 4.88 0.91
C TYR A 43 1.70 3.46 1.27
N GLY A 44 1.09 2.45 0.67
CA GLY A 44 1.47 1.07 0.92
C GLY A 44 0.67 0.04 0.14
N HIS A 45 1.10 -1.21 0.25
CA HIS A 45 0.36 -2.37 -0.20
C HIS A 45 -0.13 -3.14 1.02
N ALA A 46 -1.29 -3.78 0.89
CA ALA A 46 -1.91 -4.61 1.91
C ALA A 46 -2.59 -5.79 1.21
N ILE A 47 -2.67 -6.95 1.84
CA ILE A 47 -3.57 -8.02 1.42
C ILE A 47 -4.78 -7.95 2.34
N CYS A 48 -5.98 -8.04 1.78
CA CYS A 48 -7.23 -8.06 2.52
C CYS A 48 -7.95 -9.37 2.27
N SER A 49 -8.53 -9.96 3.31
CA SER A 49 -9.48 -11.06 3.13
C SER A 49 -10.86 -10.50 2.76
N ILE A 50 -11.43 -10.95 1.65
CA ILE A 50 -12.79 -10.61 1.20
C ILE A 50 -13.46 -11.94 0.85
N ASP A 51 -14.56 -12.27 1.52
CA ASP A 51 -15.32 -13.51 1.30
C ASP A 51 -14.47 -14.80 1.35
N GLY A 52 -13.40 -14.79 2.16
CA GLY A 52 -12.46 -15.91 2.31
C GLY A 52 -11.33 -15.91 1.28
N GLU A 53 -11.35 -15.00 0.29
CA GLU A 53 -10.29 -14.84 -0.69
C GLU A 53 -9.27 -13.78 -0.26
N ARG A 54 -8.01 -13.97 -0.65
CA ARG A 54 -6.93 -13.00 -0.39
C ARG A 54 -6.81 -12.06 -1.58
N VAL A 55 -7.06 -10.77 -1.34
CA VAL A 55 -7.13 -9.75 -2.37
C VAL A 55 -6.08 -8.68 -2.12
N ALA A 56 -5.30 -8.34 -3.15
CA ALA A 56 -4.32 -7.28 -3.06
C ALA A 56 -5.00 -5.91 -3.05
N ALA A 57 -4.64 -5.08 -2.08
CA ALA A 57 -5.06 -3.70 -1.95
C ALA A 57 -3.85 -2.77 -2.00
N ARG A 58 -4.00 -1.64 -2.67
CA ARG A 58 -3.02 -0.57 -2.74
C ARG A 58 -3.62 0.69 -2.15
N VAL A 59 -2.89 1.32 -1.24
CA VAL A 59 -3.25 2.62 -0.68
C VAL A 59 -2.34 3.68 -1.27
N ASN A 60 -2.92 4.75 -1.80
CA ASN A 60 -2.16 5.86 -2.36
C ASN A 60 -1.74 6.88 -1.27
N PHE A 61 -0.98 7.91 -1.68
CA PHE A 61 -0.52 9.00 -0.81
C PHE A 61 -1.65 9.88 -0.23
N ARG A 62 -2.87 9.78 -0.78
CA ARG A 62 -4.06 10.50 -0.29
C ARG A 62 -4.89 9.65 0.69
N GLY A 63 -4.58 8.36 0.80
CA GLY A 63 -5.34 7.39 1.59
C GLY A 63 -6.49 6.75 0.82
N ASP A 64 -6.59 6.92 -0.51
CA ASP A 64 -7.55 6.16 -1.30
C ASP A 64 -7.07 4.72 -1.45
N ILE A 65 -7.99 3.77 -1.23
CA ILE A 65 -7.74 2.34 -1.32
C ILE A 65 -8.24 1.84 -2.67
N THR A 66 -7.36 1.20 -3.43
CA THR A 66 -7.70 0.49 -4.67
C THR A 66 -7.50 -0.99 -4.44
N VAL A 67 -8.56 -1.76 -4.63
CA VAL A 67 -8.56 -3.22 -4.47
C VAL A 67 -8.46 -3.84 -5.86
N GLY A 68 -7.43 -4.62 -6.11
CA GLY A 68 -7.29 -5.35 -7.37
C GLY A 68 -8.19 -6.58 -7.34
N ALA A 69 -9.17 -6.66 -8.24
CA ALA A 69 -9.90 -7.90 -8.46
C ALA A 69 -8.92 -8.98 -8.95
N HIS A 70 -9.08 -10.21 -8.44
CA HIS A 70 -8.31 -11.37 -8.87
C HIS A 70 -8.41 -11.50 -10.40
N CYS A 71 -7.30 -11.43 -11.13
CA CYS A 71 -7.26 -11.99 -12.49
C CYS A 71 -7.20 -13.50 -12.31
N GLU A 72 -8.31 -14.17 -12.61
CA GLU A 72 -8.30 -15.61 -12.89
C GLU A 72 -7.23 -15.85 -13.97
N ASN A 73 -6.18 -16.57 -13.61
CA ASN A 73 -5.18 -17.00 -14.57
C ASN A 73 -5.77 -18.20 -15.32
N ILE A 74 -6.54 -17.93 -16.37
CA ILE A 74 -7.13 -18.94 -17.28
C ILE A 74 -6.05 -19.49 -18.21
#